data_AF-A0A7G5H7P7-F1
#
_entry.id   AF-A0A7G5H7P7-F1
#
_cell.length_a   1.000
_cell.length_b   1.000
_cell.length_c   1.000
_cell.angle_alpha   90.00
_cell.angle_beta   90.00
_cell.angle_gamma   90.00
#
_symmetry.space_group_name_H-M   'P 1'
#
loop_
_entity.id
_entity.type
_entity.pdbx_description
1 polymer ?
#
loop_
_entity_poly.entity_id
_entity_poly.type
_entity_poly.pdbx_seq_one_letter_code
_entity_poly.pdbx_strand_id
1 'polypeptide(L)' 'MKEHCNHSADCLKMIQLILDGEATDQQLVRVKANLESCRPCIEMYQLEKEVKELLTKRMEKRCCPEQLVATIKSRILSFS' A
#
# COMPACT_ATOMS: atom_id res chain seq x y z
N MET A 1 14.75 -12.07 17.52
CA MET A 1 13.49 -11.82 16.79
C MET A 1 12.36 -11.74 17.81
N LYS A 2 11.44 -10.77 17.72
CA LYS A 2 10.25 -10.70 18.59
C LYS A 2 9.18 -11.66 18.06
N GLU A 3 8.55 -12.41 18.97
CA GLU A 3 7.51 -13.40 18.67
C GLU A 3 6.08 -12.84 18.79
N HIS A 4 5.92 -11.70 19.50
CA HIS A 4 4.65 -11.01 19.67
C HIS A 4 4.80 -9.51 19.36
N CYS A 5 3.75 -8.91 18.79
CA CYS A 5 3.69 -7.48 18.50
C CYS A 5 2.52 -6.82 19.23
N ASN A 6 2.83 -5.97 20.21
CA ASN A 6 1.82 -5.26 21.02
C ASN A 6 1.07 -4.17 20.24
N HIS A 7 1.56 -3.81 19.04
CA HIS A 7 0.98 -2.78 18.18
C HIS A 7 0.66 -3.35 16.80
N SER A 8 0.14 -4.57 16.75
CA SER A 8 -0.14 -5.30 15.50
C SER A 8 -1.06 -4.54 14.56
N ALA A 9 -2.10 -3.86 15.09
CA ALA A 9 -3.04 -3.07 14.31
C ALA A 9 -2.39 -1.87 13.61
N ASP A 10 -1.52 -1.13 14.32
CA ASP A 10 -0.81 0.01 13.73
C ASP A 10 0.25 -0.46 12.72
N CYS A 11 0.89 -1.60 12.99
CA CYS A 11 1.83 -2.21 12.04
C CYS A 11 1.12 -2.64 10.76
N LEU A 12 -0.07 -3.24 10.87
CA LEU A 12 -0.89 -3.62 9.72
C LEU A 12 -1.24 -2.41 8.85
N LYS A 13 -1.76 -1.34 9.45
CA LYS A 13 -2.07 -0.09 8.72
C LYS A 13 -0.86 0.44 7.96
N MET A 14 0.30 0.46 8.61
CA MET A 14 1.54 0.93 8.00
C MET A 14 2.04 0.01 6.88
N ILE A 15 1.89 -1.31 7.03
CA ILE A 15 2.20 -2.30 5.99
C ILE A 15 1.33 -2.04 4.75
N GLN A 16 0.02 -1.83 4.94
CA GLN A 16 -0.92 -1.55 3.86
C GLN A 16 -0.57 -0.26 3.11
N LEU A 17 -0.29 0.84 3.82
CA LEU A 17 0.16 2.10 3.21
C LEU A 17 1.40 1.92 2.33
N ILE A 18 2.36 1.10 2.77
CA ILE A 18 3.57 0.81 2.00
C ILE A 18 3.24 -0.02 0.76
N LEU A 19 2.44 -1.07 0.91
CA LEU A 19 2.05 -1.91 -0.21
C LEU A 19 1.26 -1.10 -1.25
N ASP A 20 0.45 -0.14 -0.82
CA ASP A 20 -0.34 0.78 -1.65
C ASP A 20 0.46 1.92 -2.28
N GLY A 21 1.71 2.14 -1.85
CA GLY A 21 2.55 3.22 -2.37
C GLY A 21 2.15 4.59 -1.83
N GLU A 22 1.40 4.63 -0.73
CA GLU A 22 0.89 5.85 -0.08
C GLU A 22 1.73 6.24 1.16
N ALA A 23 2.71 5.43 1.53
CA ALA A 23 3.56 5.69 2.68
C ALA A 23 4.57 6.82 2.40
N THR A 24 4.79 7.66 3.41
CA THR A 24 5.88 8.65 3.43
C THR A 24 7.24 7.99 3.68
N ASP A 25 8.33 8.68 3.38
CA ASP A 25 9.69 8.20 3.65
C ASP A 25 9.91 7.87 5.13
N GLN A 26 9.36 8.69 6.03
CA GLN A 26 9.42 8.44 7.47
C GLN A 26 8.67 7.15 7.85
N GLN A 27 7.53 6.88 7.22
CA GLN A 27 6.76 5.67 7.46
C GLN A 27 7.48 4.42 6.94
N LEU A 28 8.13 4.52 5.77
CA LEU A 28 8.96 3.46 5.20
C LEU A 28 10.11 3.07 6.14
N VAL A 29 10.84 4.04 6.68
CA VAL A 29 11.93 3.79 7.64
C VAL A 29 11.41 3.08 8.88
N ARG A 30 10.28 3.53 9.43
CA ARG A 30 9.67 2.95 10.64
C ARG A 30 9.27 1.49 10.45
N VAL A 31 8.68 1.15 9.31
CA VAL A 31 8.28 -0.24 9.03
C VAL A 31 9.48 -1.13 8.77
N LYS A 32 10.49 -0.67 8.02
CA LYS A 32 11.72 -1.44 7.80
C LYS A 32 12.37 -1.87 9.11
N ALA A 33 12.54 -0.93 10.05
CA ALA A 33 13.08 -1.24 11.37
C ALA A 33 12.23 -2.26 12.17
N ASN A 34 10.90 -2.21 12.03
CA ASN A 34 10.01 -3.18 12.65
C ASN A 34 10.13 -4.57 12.00
N LEU A 35 10.18 -4.64 10.67
CA LEU A 35 10.30 -5.89 9.92
C LEU A 35 11.65 -6.58 10.16
N GLU A 36 12.71 -5.86 10.50
CA GLU A 36 14.00 -6.47 10.87
C GLU A 36 13.99 -7.20 12.21
N SER A 37 13.05 -6.87 13.11
CA SER A 37 13.09 -7.34 14.50
C SER A 37 11.82 -8.04 14.99
N CYS A 38 10.77 -8.16 14.16
CA CYS A 38 9.46 -8.65 14.57
C CYS A 38 8.89 -9.71 13.61
N ARG A 39 8.96 -11.00 14.01
CA ARG A 39 8.45 -12.14 13.23
C ARG A 39 6.98 -12.01 12.82
N PRO A 40 6.03 -11.70 13.73
CA PRO A 40 4.62 -11.60 13.33
C PRO A 40 4.37 -10.44 12.35
N CYS A 41 5.18 -9.38 12.37
CA CYS A 41 5.07 -8.31 11.37
C CYS A 41 5.62 -8.73 10.00
N ILE A 42 6.67 -9.55 9.95
CA ILE A 42 7.18 -10.13 8.69
C ILE A 42 6.12 -11.03 8.07
N GLU A 43 5.51 -11.92 8.86
CA GLU A 43 4.46 -12.82 8.41
C GLU A 43 3.23 -12.04 7.92
N MET A 44 2.82 -11.01 8.66
CA MET A 44 1.73 -10.11 8.26
C MET A 44 2.04 -9.40 6.93
N TYR A 45 3.26 -8.86 6.76
CA TYR A 45 3.67 -8.20 5.54
C TYR A 45 3.59 -9.14 4.33
N GLN A 46 4.08 -10.39 4.49
CA GLN A 46 4.04 -11.38 3.42
C GLN A 46 2.60 -11.75 3.07
N LEU A 47 1.73 -11.94 4.07
CA LEU A 47 0.30 -12.23 3.85
C LEU A 47 -0.40 -11.10 3.09
N GLU A 48 -0.27 -9.86 3.56
CA GLU A 48 -0.91 -8.70 2.92
C GLU A 48 -0.41 -8.49 1.49
N LYS A 49 0.89 -8.74 1.25
CA LYS A 49 1.47 -8.70 -0.10
C LYS A 49 0.83 -9.75 -1.02
N GLU A 50 0.70 -10.99 -0.55
CA GLU A 50 0.08 -12.07 -1.33
C GLU A 50 -1.40 -11.80 -1.61
N VAL A 51 -2.13 -11.29 -0.62
CA VAL A 51 -3.53 -10.87 -0.78
C VAL A 51 -3.65 -9.78 -1.84
N LYS A 52 -2.81 -8.74 -1.76
CA LYS A 52 -2.80 -7.66 -2.76
C LYS A 52 -2.47 -8.17 -4.16
N GLU A 53 -1.48 -9.05 -4.29
CA GLU A 53 -1.12 -9.65 -5.57
C GLU A 53 -2.26 -10.49 -6.14
N LEU A 54 -2.94 -11.29 -5.30
CA LEU A 54 -4.08 -12.09 -5.70
C LEU A 54 -5.24 -11.22 -6.21
N LEU A 55 -5.61 -10.19 -5.46
CA LEU A 55 -6.66 -9.24 -5.85
C LEU A 55 -6.30 -8.56 -7.18
N THR A 56 -5.07 -8.05 -7.29
CA THR A 56 -4.59 -7.39 -8.50
C THR A 56 -4.63 -8.31 -9.73
N LYS A 57 -4.35 -9.60 -9.57
CA LYS A 57 -4.42 -10.61 -10.65
C LYS A 57 -5.86 -10.96 -11.05
N ARG A 58 -6.81 -10.88 -10.12
CA ARG A 58 -8.23 -11.24 -10.36
C ARG A 58 -9.09 -10.07 -10.81
N MET A 59 -8.62 -8.84 -10.58
CA MET A 59 -9.30 -7.63 -11.04
C MET A 59 -9.28 -7.52 -12.56
N GLU A 60 -10.46 -7.28 -13.15
CA GLU A 60 -10.58 -6.91 -14.55
C GLU A 60 -9.96 -5.53 -14.78
N LYS A 61 -8.94 -5.45 -15.65
CA LYS A 61 -8.34 -4.18 -16.04
C LYS A 61 -9.21 -3.53 -17.11
N ARG A 62 -9.94 -2.48 -16.73
CA ARG A 62 -10.74 -1.69 -17.67
C ARG A 62 -9.97 -0.43 -18.07
N CYS A 63 -10.06 -0.07 -19.35
CA CYS A 63 -9.56 1.22 -19.81
C CYS A 63 -10.36 2.35 -19.14
N CYS A 64 -9.68 3.42 -18.77
CA CYS A 64 -10.34 4.64 -18.33
C CYS A 64 -11.19 5.20 -19.48
N PRO A 65 -12.48 5.52 -19.26
CA PRO A 65 -13.32 6.10 -20.31
C PRO A 65 -12.71 7.38 -20.88
N GLU A 66 -12.67 7.51 -22.22
CA GLU A 66 -12.03 8.64 -22.90
C GLU A 66 -12.60 10.00 -22.46
N GLN A 67 -13.91 10.06 -22.21
CA GLN A 67 -14.58 11.26 -21.71
C GLN A 67 -14.05 11.70 -20.34
N LEU A 68 -13.73 10.75 -19.45
CA LEU A 68 -13.15 11.05 -18.14
C LEU A 68 -11.73 11.60 -18.31
N VAL A 69 -10.93 10.99 -19.19
CA VAL A 69 -9.58 11.46 -19.52
C VAL A 69 -9.64 12.89 -20.09
N ALA A 70 -10.54 13.16 -21.03
CA ALA A 70 -10.73 14.50 -21.61
C ALA A 70 -11.15 15.53 -20.55
N THR A 71 -12.06 15.15 -19.65
CA THR A 71 -12.53 16.01 -18.55
C THR A 71 -11.39 16.37 -17.60
N ILE A 72 -10.58 15.39 -17.19
CA ILE A 72 -9.42 15.61 -16.32
C ILE A 72 -8.43 16.57 -16.98
N LYS A 73 -8.08 16.33 -18.25
CA LYS A 73 -7.17 17.21 -19.01
C LYS A 73 -7.68 18.64 -19.10
N SER A 74 -8.98 18.81 -19.41
CA SER A 74 -9.60 20.13 -19.49
C SER A 74 -9.55 20.88 -18.16
N ARG A 75 -9.79 20.19 -17.03
CA ARG A 75 -9.71 20.80 -15.70
C ARG A 75 -8.29 21.25 -15.37
N ILE A 76 -7.28 20.42 -15.63
CA ILE A 76 -5.87 20.78 -15.38
C ILE A 76 -5.49 22.05 -16.17
N LEU A 77 -5.86 22.13 -17.45
CA LEU A 77 -5.57 23.29 -18.28
C LEU A 77 -6.31 24.57 -17.82
N SER A 78 -7.47 24.44 -17.18
CA SER A 78 -8.22 25.59 -16.65
C SER A 78 -7.65 26.20 -15.37
N PHE A 79 -6.68 25.53 -14.73
CA PHE A 79 -5.94 26.07 -13.58
C PHE A 79 -4.64 26.79 -13.98
N SER A 80 -4.34 26.85 -15.28
CA SER A 80 -3.22 27.63 -15.86
C SER A 80 -3.70 29.02 -16.27
#